data_AF-A0A6A4Z8Z6-F1
#
_entry.id   AF-A0A6A4Z8Z6-F1
#
_cell.length_a   1.000
_cell.length_b   1.000
_cell.length_c   1.000
_cell.angle_alpha   90.00
_cell.angle_beta   90.00
_cell.angle_gamma   90.00
#
_symmetry.space_group_name_H-M   'P 1'
#
loop_
_entity.id
_entity.type
_entity.pdbx_description
1 polymer ?
#
loop_
_entity_poly.entity_id
_entity_poly.type
_entity_poly.pdbx_seq_one_letter_code
_entity_poly.pdbx_strand_id
1 'polypeptide(L)'
;MDQLASATNYCGDSALHLTPYNAGTKGLFPVSSVLVSGANDAILVNAQFGASQAQDVVQIVKDSGKTLTTIYIAHGDPGYYFGLETI
;
A
#
# COMPACT_ATOMS: atom_id res chain seq x y z
N MET A 1 5.56 29.16 34.48
CA MET A 1 4.43 29.84 33.80
C MET A 1 4.76 29.77 32.32
N ASP A 2 4.27 28.84 31.51
CA ASP A 2 3.17 27.90 31.68
C ASP A 2 3.52 26.52 31.09
N GLN A 3 3.18 25.50 31.86
CA GLN A 3 3.03 24.12 31.39
C GLN A 3 1.76 24.07 30.54
N LEU A 4 1.85 23.71 29.26
CA LEU A 4 0.69 23.29 28.47
C LEU A 4 0.70 21.77 28.33
N ALA A 5 0.04 21.17 29.31
CA ALA A 5 -0.76 19.94 29.29
C ALA A 5 -0.36 18.81 28.32
N SER A 6 0.18 17.74 28.91
CA SER A 6 -0.07 16.37 28.46
C SER A 6 -1.56 16.06 28.50
N ALA A 7 -2.16 15.84 27.34
CA ALA A 7 -3.31 14.97 27.09
C ALA A 7 -3.30 14.71 25.58
N THR A 8 -3.00 13.52 25.08
CA THR A 8 -3.99 12.44 25.02
C THR A 8 -3.24 11.15 24.69
N ASN A 9 -3.25 10.16 25.57
CA ASN A 9 -3.07 8.78 25.12
C ASN A 9 -4.32 8.41 24.33
N TYR A 10 -4.30 8.64 23.01
CA TYR A 10 -5.25 7.98 22.12
C TYR A 10 -4.82 6.51 22.06
N CYS A 11 -5.70 5.59 22.44
CA CYS A 11 -5.66 4.26 21.86
C CYS A 11 -6.04 4.43 20.37
N GLY A 12 -5.10 4.89 19.55
CA GLY A 12 -5.37 5.33 18.17
C GLY A 12 -4.22 6.00 17.42
N ASP A 13 -3.03 6.13 18.03
CA ASP A 13 -1.83 6.66 17.36
C ASP A 13 -1.03 5.57 16.61
N SER A 14 -1.71 4.67 15.92
CA SER A 14 -1.01 3.82 14.94
C SER A 14 -0.87 4.63 13.66
N ALA A 15 0.21 5.42 13.55
CA ALA A 15 0.54 6.13 12.32
C ALA A 15 0.47 5.16 11.13
N LEU A 16 -0.31 5.52 10.11
CA LEU A 16 -0.37 4.73 8.88
C LEU A 16 0.98 4.80 8.17
N HIS A 17 1.53 3.64 7.84
CA HIS A 17 2.75 3.55 7.04
C HIS A 17 2.39 3.39 5.56
N LEU A 18 3.02 4.20 4.71
CA LEU A 18 2.80 4.19 3.27
C LEU A 18 4.07 3.66 2.58
N THR A 19 3.95 2.52 1.92
CA THR A 19 5.04 1.96 1.11
C THR A 19 4.67 2.09 -0.37
N PRO A 20 5.17 3.11 -1.08
CA PRO A 20 4.91 3.27 -2.51
C PRO A 20 5.78 2.33 -3.34
N TYR A 21 5.21 1.85 -4.44
CA TYR A 21 5.89 1.14 -5.52
C TYR A 21 5.53 1.80 -6.85
N ASN A 22 6.55 2.15 -7.62
CA ASN A 22 6.41 2.60 -9.00
C ASN A 22 7.48 1.92 -9.84
N ALA A 23 7.07 1.25 -10.91
CA ALA A 23 7.99 0.51 -11.76
C ALA A 23 8.91 1.43 -12.61
N GLY A 24 8.63 2.74 -12.66
CA GLY A 24 9.37 3.70 -13.46
C GLY A 24 9.46 3.26 -14.92
N THR A 25 10.68 3.30 -15.47
CA THR A 25 10.95 2.84 -16.84
C THR A 25 10.97 1.31 -16.99
N LYS A 26 10.80 0.54 -15.91
CA LYS A 26 10.72 -0.93 -15.96
C LYS A 26 9.29 -1.42 -16.23
N GLY A 27 8.28 -0.56 -16.03
CA GLY A 27 6.88 -0.87 -16.30
C GLY A 27 6.44 -0.41 -17.69
N LEU A 28 5.44 -1.09 -18.26
CA LEU A 28 4.80 -0.65 -19.50
C LEU A 28 3.98 0.64 -19.30
N PHE A 29 3.40 0.80 -18.10
CA PHE A 29 2.65 1.98 -17.70
C PHE A 29 3.26 2.56 -16.41
N PRO A 30 3.31 3.89 -16.27
CA PRO A 30 3.86 4.56 -15.09
C PRO A 30 2.84 4.58 -13.92
N VAL A 31 2.27 3.42 -13.59
CA VAL A 31 1.29 3.26 -12.51
C VAL A 31 1.98 3.03 -11.17
N SER A 32 1.37 3.52 -10.10
CA SER A 32 1.87 3.29 -8.74
C SER A 32 0.93 2.38 -7.96
N SER A 33 1.53 1.49 -7.18
CA SER A 33 0.86 0.76 -6.12
C SER A 33 1.29 1.32 -4.77
N VAL A 34 0.41 1.36 -3.78
CA VAL A 34 0.76 1.81 -2.43
C VAL A 34 0.21 0.82 -1.42
N LEU A 35 1.10 0.24 -0.61
CA LEU A 35 0.68 -0.50 0.57
C LEU A 35 0.47 0.51 1.70
N VAL A 36 -0.75 0.57 2.21
CA VAL A 36 -1.13 1.37 3.38
C VAL A 36 -1.29 0.41 4.54
N SER A 37 -0.44 0.54 5.56
CA SER A 37 -0.39 -0.40 6.69
C SER A 37 -0.70 0.29 8.01
N GLY A 38 -1.50 -0.37 8.84
CA GLY A 38 -1.66 -0.07 10.26
C GLY A 38 -0.83 -1.01 11.14
N ALA A 39 -1.26 -1.18 12.38
CA ALA A 39 -0.57 -2.04 13.34
C ALA A 39 -0.51 -3.51 12.89
N ASN A 40 -1.62 -4.07 12.40
CA ASN A 40 -1.75 -5.49 12.04
C ASN A 40 -2.18 -5.71 10.58
N ASP A 41 -3.02 -4.82 10.05
CA ASP A 41 -3.63 -4.98 8.74
C ASP A 41 -3.05 -3.99 7.73
N ALA A 42 -3.23 -4.31 6.46
CA ALA A 42 -2.89 -3.44 5.35
C ALA A 42 -3.95 -3.48 4.25
N ILE A 43 -4.03 -2.37 3.51
CA ILE A 43 -4.74 -2.29 2.24
C ILE A 43 -3.74 -1.97 1.13
N LEU A 44 -3.95 -2.55 -0.04
CA LEU A 44 -3.17 -2.26 -1.23
C LEU A 44 -3.99 -1.36 -2.17
N VAL A 45 -3.42 -0.24 -2.59
CA VAL A 45 -4.01 0.61 -3.63
C VAL A 45 -3.35 0.27 -4.96
N ASN A 46 -4.14 -0.21 -5.93
CA ASN A 46 -3.76 -0.65 -7.28
C ASN A 46 -2.82 -1.87 -7.34
N ALA A 47 -2.94 -2.66 -8.41
CA ALA A 47 -2.31 -3.97 -8.53
C ALA A 47 -1.29 -4.08 -9.68
N GLN A 48 -0.81 -2.95 -10.21
CA GLN A 48 0.04 -2.89 -11.40
C GLN A 48 -0.64 -3.47 -12.67
N PHE A 49 0.02 -3.27 -13.81
CA PHE A 49 -0.41 -3.84 -15.09
C PHE A 49 0.15 -5.25 -15.30
N GLY A 50 1.47 -5.41 -15.22
CA GLY A 50 2.17 -6.64 -15.59
C GLY A 50 2.46 -7.55 -14.40
N ALA A 51 2.41 -8.86 -14.62
CA ALA A 51 2.67 -9.88 -13.60
C ALA A 51 4.05 -9.71 -12.92
N SER A 52 5.10 -9.33 -13.67
CA SER A 52 6.43 -9.11 -13.08
C SER A 52 6.43 -7.98 -12.05
N GLN A 53 5.73 -6.86 -12.32
CA GLN A 53 5.63 -5.75 -11.39
C GLN A 53 4.69 -6.08 -10.23
N ALA A 54 3.61 -6.82 -10.50
CA ALA A 54 2.72 -7.32 -9.46
C ALA A 54 3.46 -8.26 -8.49
N GLN A 55 4.41 -9.07 -8.97
CA GLN A 55 5.24 -9.93 -8.14
C GLN A 55 6.15 -9.12 -7.18
N ASP A 56 6.67 -7.96 -7.62
CA ASP A 56 7.42 -7.06 -6.73
C ASP A 56 6.49 -6.53 -5.61
N VAL A 57 5.24 -6.20 -5.95
CA VAL A 57 4.23 -5.77 -4.98
C VAL A 57 3.88 -6.90 -4.01
N VAL A 58 3.77 -8.16 -4.47
CA VAL A 58 3.62 -9.33 -3.59
C VAL A 58 4.75 -9.40 -2.57
N GLN A 59 5.99 -9.12 -2.98
CA GLN A 59 7.11 -9.13 -2.06
C GLN A 59 7.00 -8.00 -1.02
N ILE A 60 6.60 -6.80 -1.43
CA ILE A 60 6.32 -5.68 -0.51
C ILE A 60 5.23 -6.04 0.51
N VAL A 61 4.14 -6.68 0.07
CA VAL A 61 3.07 -7.16 0.95
C VAL A 61 3.60 -8.18 1.95
N LYS A 62 4.36 -9.18 1.50
CA LYS A 62 4.94 -10.22 2.37
C LYS A 62 5.92 -9.63 3.38
N ASP A 63 6.82 -8.75 2.94
CA ASP A 63 7.84 -8.12 3.78
C ASP A 63 7.23 -7.21 4.85
N SER A 64 6.01 -6.69 4.63
CA SER A 64 5.30 -5.88 5.62
C SER A 64 4.90 -6.66 6.89
N GLY A 65 4.78 -7.99 6.78
CA GLY A 65 4.25 -8.85 7.85
C GLY A 65 2.80 -8.54 8.26
N LYS A 66 2.06 -7.77 7.46
CA LYS A 66 0.67 -7.39 7.73
C LYS A 66 -0.32 -8.33 7.05
N THR A 67 -1.52 -8.41 7.60
CA THR A 67 -2.65 -9.05 6.94
C THR A 67 -3.18 -8.13 5.85
N LEU A 68 -3.03 -8.50 4.59
CA LEU A 68 -3.68 -7.78 3.49
C LEU A 68 -5.19 -8.09 3.51
N THR A 69 -6.01 -7.08 3.81
CA THR A 69 -7.46 -7.27 3.96
C THR A 69 -8.26 -6.76 2.77
N THR A 70 -7.71 -5.84 2.00
CA THR A 70 -8.41 -5.19 0.90
C THR A 70 -7.43 -4.75 -0.18
N ILE A 71 -7.82 -4.94 -1.44
CA ILE A 71 -7.19 -4.28 -2.58
C ILE A 71 -8.20 -3.26 -3.12
N TYR A 72 -7.83 -1.99 -3.07
CA TYR A 72 -8.62 -0.89 -3.60
C TYR A 72 -8.10 -0.48 -4.99
N ILE A 73 -8.98 -0.54 -5.99
CA ILE A 73 -8.66 -0.16 -7.37
C ILE A 73 -9.21 1.24 -7.62
N ALA A 74 -8.31 2.22 -7.81
CA ALA A 74 -8.70 3.63 -7.92
C ALA A 74 -9.35 3.99 -9.26
N HIS A 75 -9.05 3.26 -10.34
CA HIS A 75 -9.52 3.57 -11.69
C HIS A 75 -9.76 2.30 -12.52
N GLY A 76 -10.66 2.40 -13.51
CA GLY A 76 -11.09 1.27 -14.33
C GLY A 76 -10.23 1.00 -15.57
N ASP A 77 -9.05 1.62 -15.73
CA ASP A 77 -8.15 1.26 -16.83
C ASP A 77 -7.21 0.11 -16.45
N PRO A 78 -6.77 -0.70 -17.44
CA PRO A 78 -5.98 -1.91 -17.21
C PRO A 78 -4.73 -1.72 -16.35
N GLY A 79 -4.13 -0.53 -16.36
CA GLY A 79 -2.93 -0.22 -15.60
C GLY A 79 -3.08 -0.44 -14.09
N TYR A 80 -4.31 -0.40 -13.58
CA TYR A 80 -4.58 -0.39 -12.14
C TYR A 80 -4.96 -1.77 -11.60
N TYR A 81 -5.36 -2.72 -12.45
CA TYR A 81 -5.96 -3.99 -12.00
C TYR A 81 -5.54 -5.25 -12.78
N PHE A 82 -4.84 -5.15 -13.91
CA PHE A 82 -4.48 -6.36 -14.68
C PHE A 82 -3.53 -7.30 -13.92
N GLY A 83 -2.69 -6.77 -13.03
CA GLY A 83 -1.82 -7.58 -12.19
C GLY A 83 -2.52 -8.30 -11.03
N LEU A 84 -3.84 -8.10 -10.81
CA LEU A 84 -4.59 -8.68 -9.69
C LEU A 84 -4.46 -10.20 -9.58
N GLU A 85 -4.42 -10.92 -10.70
CA GLU A 85 -4.30 -12.39 -10.68
C GLU A 85 -3.00 -12.88 -10.03
N THR A 86 -1.96 -12.03 -9.98
CA THR A 86 -0.66 -12.36 -9.38
C THR A 86 -0.61 -12.10 -7.87
N ILE A 87 -1.49 -11.24 -7.35
CA ILE A 87 -1.46 -10.74 -5.96
C ILE A 87 -2.39 -11.57 -5.07
#